data_AF-A0A9P6UJW6-F1
#
_entry.id   AF-A0A9P6UJW6-F1
#
_cell.length_a   1.000
_cell.length_b   1.000
_cell.length_c   1.000
_cell.angle_alpha   90.00
_cell.angle_beta   90.00
_cell.angle_gamma   90.00
#
_symmetry.space_group_name_H-M   'P 1'
#
loop_
_entity.id
_entity.type
_entity.pdbx_description
1 polymer ?
#
loop_
_entity_poly.entity_id
_entity_poly.type
_entity_poly.pdbx_seq_one_letter_code
_entity_poly.pdbx_strand_id
1 'polypeptide(L)'
;MDTEPWGDLPSIDPENSSNAISVHCDTIHDQEHQPRPLTFQRVVEVGRVVMVNYGPDAGKLAVIVDIIDHNRALVEGPTTGIARGAYAFRRLTLTPLVVKVPRNAGQARREIVNKAVKATKA
;
A
#
# COMPACT_ATOMS: atom_id res chain seq x y z
N MET A 1 44.15 44.50 21.41
CA MET A 1 45.40 43.74 21.59
C MET A 1 45.45 43.49 23.06
N ASP A 2 45.30 42.22 23.45
CA ASP A 2 45.81 41.62 24.69
C ASP A 2 45.39 40.15 24.60
N THR A 3 46.29 39.40 23.98
CA THR A 3 46.45 37.96 24.11
C THR A 3 46.53 37.61 25.60
N GLU A 4 45.94 36.50 26.02
CA GLU A 4 46.63 35.30 26.56
C GLU A 4 45.58 34.52 27.39
N PRO A 5 45.85 33.31 27.89
CA PRO A 5 46.72 32.25 27.38
C PRO A 5 45.94 30.92 27.31
N TRP A 6 46.41 30.03 26.45
CA TRP A 6 45.92 28.66 26.37
C TRP A 6 46.30 27.90 27.64
N GLY A 7 45.28 27.44 28.39
CA GLY A 7 45.43 26.47 29.46
C GLY A 7 45.36 25.05 28.89
N ASP A 8 46.37 24.27 29.22
CA ASP A 8 46.64 22.91 28.76
C ASP A 8 45.47 21.93 28.89
N LEU A 9 45.31 21.06 27.88
CA LEU A 9 44.84 19.70 28.11
C LEU A 9 45.74 18.68 27.38
N PRO A 10 45.98 17.52 28.03
CA PRO A 10 47.17 16.70 27.85
C PRO A 10 47.14 15.80 26.60
N SER A 11 48.35 15.53 26.11
CA SER A 11 48.70 14.47 25.18
C SER A 11 48.15 13.11 25.62
N ILE A 12 47.43 12.44 24.72
CA ILE A 12 47.17 10.99 24.76
C ILE A 12 47.70 10.40 23.46
N ASP A 13 48.42 9.29 23.64
CA ASP A 13 49.46 8.78 22.76
C ASP A 13 49.00 8.19 21.41
N PRO A 14 49.92 8.12 20.43
CA PRO A 14 49.64 7.71 19.07
C PRO A 14 49.97 6.23 18.87
N GLU A 15 49.02 5.32 19.08
CA GLU A 15 49.14 3.96 18.52
C GLU A 15 47.81 3.20 18.49
N ASN A 16 47.03 3.41 17.44
CA ASN A 16 46.49 2.26 16.71
C ASN A 16 46.15 2.69 15.28
N SER A 17 47.16 2.57 14.44
CA SER A 17 47.03 2.50 12.99
C SER A 17 46.00 1.43 12.61
N SER A 18 44.88 1.85 12.02
CA SER A 18 44.25 1.14 10.89
C SER A 18 43.10 1.96 10.31
N ASN A 19 43.36 2.57 9.15
CA ASN A 19 42.39 2.84 8.08
C ASN A 19 41.08 3.58 8.42
N ALA A 20 41.07 4.89 8.16
CA ALA A 20 39.97 5.51 7.41
C ALA A 20 40.50 6.76 6.70
N ILE A 21 41.12 6.56 5.54
CA ILE A 21 41.56 7.61 4.63
C ILE A 21 40.33 8.09 3.84
N SER A 22 39.98 9.36 4.04
CA SER A 22 39.49 10.35 3.07
C SER A 22 38.22 10.10 2.24
N VAL A 23 37.56 11.24 2.01
CA VAL A 23 36.75 11.64 0.84
C VAL A 23 35.36 11.00 0.65
N HIS A 24 34.32 11.66 1.15
CA HIS A 24 33.38 12.33 0.25
C HIS A 24 32.40 13.25 0.99
N CYS A 25 32.40 14.50 0.51
CA CYS A 25 31.30 15.46 0.38
C CYS A 25 29.95 15.11 1.02
N ASP A 26 29.43 16.05 1.81
CA ASP A 26 28.02 16.37 2.02
C ASP A 26 27.04 15.45 1.29
N THR A 27 26.74 14.30 1.91
CA THR A 27 25.53 13.58 1.55
C THR A 27 24.40 14.29 2.27
N ILE A 28 23.85 15.31 1.61
CA ILE A 28 22.47 15.73 1.78
C ILE A 28 21.67 14.44 1.95
N HIS A 29 21.16 14.17 3.16
CA HIS A 29 20.16 13.13 3.35
C HIS A 29 18.92 13.61 2.59
N ASP A 30 18.90 13.35 1.29
CA ASP A 30 17.72 13.36 0.45
C ASP A 30 16.77 12.32 1.05
N GLN A 31 15.92 12.79 1.95
CA GLN A 31 14.73 12.07 2.34
C GLN A 31 13.91 11.90 1.08
N GLU A 32 13.99 10.69 0.52
CA GLU A 32 13.31 10.27 -0.70
C GLU A 32 11.83 10.68 -0.60
N HIS A 33 11.49 11.75 -1.33
CA HIS A 33 10.14 12.27 -1.43
C HIS A 33 9.34 11.22 -2.18
N GLN A 34 8.68 10.30 -1.45
CA GLN A 34 7.75 9.33 -2.03
C GLN A 34 6.85 10.10 -3.02
N PRO A 35 6.90 9.80 -4.32
CA PRO A 35 6.11 10.55 -5.30
C PRO A 35 4.67 10.44 -4.85
N ARG A 36 4.04 11.59 -4.53
CA ARG A 36 2.61 11.62 -4.19
C ARG A 36 1.89 10.90 -5.32
N PRO A 37 1.32 9.70 -5.10
CA PRO A 37 0.78 8.91 -6.19
C PRO A 37 -0.29 9.76 -6.87
N LEU A 38 -0.20 9.83 -8.20
CA LEU A 38 -1.08 10.63 -9.05
C LEU A 38 -2.52 10.51 -8.53
N THR A 39 -3.14 11.65 -8.26
CA THR A 39 -4.33 11.82 -7.41
C THR A 39 -5.60 11.13 -7.90
N PHE A 40 -5.54 10.44 -9.03
CA PHE A 40 -6.62 9.63 -9.55
C PHE A 40 -6.00 8.41 -10.19
N GLN A 41 -6.37 7.21 -9.74
CA GLN A 41 -6.65 6.05 -10.61
C GLN A 41 -7.02 4.80 -9.80
N ARG A 42 -7.85 4.96 -8.75
CA ARG A 42 -8.68 3.82 -8.33
C ARG A 42 -9.80 3.70 -9.36
N VAL A 43 -9.46 3.13 -10.50
CA VAL A 43 -10.40 2.92 -11.61
C VAL A 43 -11.32 1.76 -11.27
N VAL A 44 -12.55 1.83 -11.76
CA VAL A 44 -13.48 0.71 -11.66
C VAL A 44 -13.06 -0.32 -12.71
N GLU A 45 -12.67 -1.50 -12.23
CA GLU A 45 -12.30 -2.62 -13.08
C GLU A 45 -12.74 -3.94 -12.44
N VAL A 46 -12.81 -4.98 -13.27
CA VAL A 46 -13.14 -6.34 -12.80
C VAL A 46 -11.93 -6.93 -12.08
N GLY A 47 -12.22 -7.52 -10.92
CA GLY A 47 -11.23 -8.15 -10.05
C GLY A 47 -10.61 -7.20 -9.02
N ARG A 48 -11.04 -5.93 -8.99
CA ARG A 48 -10.65 -4.98 -7.95
C ARG A 48 -11.29 -5.34 -6.61
N VAL A 49 -10.48 -5.28 -5.56
CA VAL A 49 -10.95 -5.46 -4.19
C VAL A 49 -11.61 -4.16 -3.72
N VAL A 50 -12.79 -4.29 -3.12
CA VAL A 50 -13.61 -3.19 -2.64
C VAL A 50 -14.01 -3.45 -1.20
N MET A 51 -14.17 -2.37 -0.44
CA MET A 51 -14.78 -2.40 0.88
C MET A 51 -16.20 -1.87 0.78
N VAL A 52 -17.16 -2.59 1.35
CA VAL A 52 -18.55 -2.14 1.42
C VAL A 52 -18.69 -1.14 2.57
N ASN A 53 -19.25 0.04 2.31
CA ASN A 53 -19.40 1.10 3.30
C ASN A 53 -20.79 1.15 3.94
N TYR A 54 -21.79 0.50 3.35
CA TYR A 54 -23.19 0.65 3.75
C TYR A 54 -23.97 -0.66 3.68
N GLY A 55 -24.94 -0.82 4.57
CA GLY A 55 -25.85 -1.96 4.62
C GLY A 55 -25.39 -3.07 5.57
N PRO A 56 -26.03 -4.25 5.52
CA PRO A 56 -25.71 -5.38 6.41
C PRO A 56 -24.29 -5.93 6.21
N ASP A 57 -23.67 -5.61 5.09
CA ASP A 57 -22.32 -6.03 4.72
C ASP A 57 -21.26 -4.93 4.88
N ALA A 58 -21.60 -3.82 5.54
CA ALA A 58 -20.66 -2.73 5.80
C ALA A 58 -19.41 -3.21 6.55
N GLY A 59 -18.25 -2.67 6.19
CA GLY A 59 -16.94 -3.02 6.76
C GLY A 59 -16.34 -4.31 6.22
N LYS A 60 -17.03 -5.05 5.35
CA LYS A 60 -16.51 -6.28 4.74
C LYS A 60 -15.82 -5.99 3.40
N LEU A 61 -14.80 -6.78 3.13
CA LEU A 61 -14.08 -6.79 1.85
C LEU A 61 -14.77 -7.72 0.86
N ALA A 62 -14.78 -7.33 -0.41
CA ALA A 62 -15.30 -8.11 -1.51
C ALA A 62 -14.57 -7.77 -2.82
N VAL A 63 -14.91 -8.47 -3.90
CA VAL A 63 -14.29 -8.27 -5.21
C VAL A 63 -15.37 -7.94 -6.25
N ILE A 64 -15.09 -6.97 -7.13
CA ILE A 64 -15.92 -6.70 -8.30
C ILE A 64 -15.76 -7.84 -9.30
N VAL A 65 -16.82 -8.58 -9.57
CA VAL A 65 -16.83 -9.69 -10.54
C VAL A 65 -17.19 -9.20 -11.94
N ASP A 66 -18.14 -8.28 -12.03
CA ASP A 66 -18.58 -7.71 -13.29
C ASP A 66 -19.13 -6.30 -13.11
N ILE A 67 -19.16 -5.53 -14.19
CA ILE A 67 -19.71 -4.18 -14.22
C ILE A 67 -21.07 -4.25 -14.91
N ILE A 68 -22.13 -3.91 -14.19
CA ILE A 68 -23.50 -3.99 -14.73
C ILE A 68 -23.80 -2.72 -15.51
N ASP A 69 -23.55 -1.57 -14.88
CA ASP A 69 -23.76 -0.24 -15.45
C ASP A 69 -22.78 0.77 -14.83
N HIS A 70 -22.90 2.04 -15.19
CA HIS A 70 -22.01 3.10 -14.68
C HIS A 70 -22.09 3.33 -13.17
N ASN A 71 -23.18 2.92 -12.52
CA ASN A 71 -23.43 3.17 -11.11
C ASN A 71 -23.36 1.88 -10.27
N ARG A 72 -23.42 0.69 -10.88
CA ARG A 72 -23.49 -0.60 -10.19
C ARG A 72 -22.52 -1.64 -10.73
N ALA A 73 -21.97 -2.42 -9.81
CA ALA A 73 -21.18 -3.61 -10.09
C ALA A 73 -21.78 -4.84 -9.42
N LEU A 74 -21.48 -5.99 -10.00
CA LEU A 74 -21.69 -7.28 -9.38
C LEU A 74 -20.51 -7.59 -8.46
N VAL A 75 -20.77 -7.73 -7.16
CA VAL A 75 -19.75 -7.93 -6.12
C VAL A 75 -19.94 -9.30 -5.48
N GLU A 76 -18.82 -9.95 -5.13
CA GLU A 76 -18.81 -11.25 -4.46
C GLU A 76 -17.72 -11.30 -3.38
N GLY A 77 -18.03 -11.91 -2.23
CA GLY A 77 -17.07 -12.12 -1.15
C GLY A 77 -17.38 -13.40 -0.35
N PRO A 78 -17.01 -14.59 -0.85
CA PRO A 78 -17.40 -15.86 -0.24
C PRO A 78 -16.79 -16.02 1.16
N THR A 79 -15.53 -15.61 1.36
CA THR A 79 -14.85 -15.64 2.67
C THR A 79 -15.44 -14.64 3.67
N THR A 80 -16.01 -13.53 3.21
CA THR A 80 -16.58 -12.47 4.07
C THR A 80 -18.08 -12.64 4.33
N GLY A 81 -18.70 -13.64 3.71
CA GLY A 81 -20.14 -13.88 3.81
C GLY A 81 -20.99 -12.93 2.97
N ILE A 82 -20.37 -12.19 2.03
CA ILE A 82 -21.09 -11.35 1.07
C ILE A 82 -21.55 -12.25 -0.07
N ALA A 83 -22.87 -12.43 -0.16
CA ALA A 83 -23.49 -13.12 -1.28
C ALA A 83 -23.27 -12.34 -2.59
N ARG A 84 -23.18 -13.07 -3.70
CA ARG A 84 -23.02 -12.46 -5.02
C ARG A 84 -24.25 -11.60 -5.33
N GLY A 85 -24.05 -10.30 -5.48
CA GLY A 85 -25.15 -9.34 -5.64
C GLY A 85 -24.72 -8.04 -6.31
N ALA A 86 -25.70 -7.24 -6.70
CA ALA A 86 -25.46 -5.94 -7.32
C ALA A 86 -25.31 -4.85 -6.25
N TYR A 87 -24.21 -4.10 -6.31
CA TYR A 87 -23.89 -3.01 -5.39
C TYR A 87 -23.61 -1.73 -6.16
N ALA A 88 -24.10 -0.60 -5.65
CA ALA A 88 -23.81 0.70 -6.21
C ALA A 88 -22.38 1.15 -5.84
N PHE A 89 -21.62 1.70 -6.80
CA PHE A 89 -20.24 2.17 -6.57
C PHE A 89 -20.15 3.22 -5.48
N ARG A 90 -21.18 4.06 -5.32
CA ARG A 90 -21.26 5.06 -4.24
C ARG A 90 -21.21 4.46 -2.83
N ARG A 91 -21.55 3.18 -2.68
CA ARG A 91 -21.52 2.43 -1.41
C ARG A 91 -20.25 1.61 -1.24
N LEU A 92 -19.31 1.71 -2.17
CA LEU A 92 -18.07 0.94 -2.19
C LEU A 92 -16.87 1.89 -2.08
N THR A 93 -15.90 1.54 -1.24
CA THR A 93 -14.57 2.13 -1.26
C THR A 93 -13.67 1.26 -2.11
N LEU A 94 -13.18 1.79 -3.23
CA LEU A 94 -12.20 1.10 -4.05
C LEU A 94 -10.86 1.05 -3.29
N THR A 95 -10.24 -0.12 -3.24
CA THR A 95 -8.88 -0.29 -2.69
C THR A 95 -7.85 -0.25 -3.83
N PRO A 96 -6.55 -0.06 -3.55
CA PRO A 96 -5.53 -0.13 -4.60
C PRO A 96 -5.30 -1.55 -5.15
N LEU A 97 -5.84 -2.58 -4.50
CA LEU A 97 -5.57 -3.97 -4.82
C LEU A 97 -6.45 -4.46 -5.98
N VAL A 98 -5.80 -5.09 -6.96
CA VAL A 98 -6.43 -5.62 -8.18
C VAL A 98 -5.99 -7.06 -8.35
N VAL A 99 -6.96 -7.95 -8.56
CA VAL A 99 -6.71 -9.36 -8.81
C VAL A 99 -7.28 -9.71 -10.18
N LYS A 100 -6.53 -10.43 -11.00
CA LYS A 100 -7.02 -10.85 -12.31
C LYS A 100 -8.06 -11.95 -12.13
N VAL A 101 -9.33 -11.63 -12.40
CA VAL A 101 -10.45 -12.56 -12.31
C VAL A 101 -11.01 -12.80 -13.72
N PRO A 102 -11.00 -14.05 -14.22
CA PRO A 102 -11.64 -14.37 -15.49
C PRO A 102 -13.17 -14.24 -15.36
N ARG A 103 -13.82 -13.54 -16.31
CA ARG A 103 -15.26 -13.21 -16.24
C ARG A 103 -16.21 -14.43 -16.23
N ASN A 104 -15.78 -15.61 -16.70
CA ASN A 104 -16.62 -16.82 -16.78
C ASN A 104 -16.08 -18.04 -16.02
N ALA A 105 -15.16 -17.85 -15.08
CA ALA A 105 -14.56 -18.95 -14.34
C ALA A 105 -15.46 -19.41 -13.19
N GLY A 106 -16.44 -20.30 -13.40
CA GLY A 106 -17.41 -20.75 -12.38
C GLY A 106 -16.82 -21.00 -10.97
N GLN A 107 -16.19 -22.16 -10.75
CA GLN A 107 -15.57 -22.48 -9.46
C GLN A 107 -14.24 -21.76 -9.25
N ALA A 108 -13.42 -21.66 -10.30
CA ALA A 108 -12.09 -21.03 -10.23
C ALA A 108 -12.14 -19.54 -9.82
N ARG A 109 -13.20 -18.80 -10.16
CA ARG A 109 -13.41 -17.43 -9.65
C ARG A 109 -13.49 -17.40 -8.13
N ARG A 110 -14.26 -18.30 -7.53
CA ARG A 110 -14.50 -18.31 -6.07
C ARG A 110 -13.18 -18.51 -5.34
N GLU A 111 -12.32 -19.39 -5.84
CA GLU A 111 -10.99 -19.61 -5.27
C GLU A 111 -10.08 -18.38 -5.37
N ILE A 112 -10.05 -17.71 -6.53
CA ILE A 112 -9.27 -16.48 -6.72
C ILE A 112 -9.76 -15.37 -5.79
N VAL A 113 -11.08 -15.17 -5.71
CA VAL A 113 -11.69 -14.18 -4.81
C VAL A 113 -11.37 -14.51 -3.35
N ASN A 114 -11.43 -15.79 -2.96
CA ASN A 114 -11.09 -16.21 -1.61
C ASN A 114 -9.64 -15.91 -1.26
N LYS A 115 -8.71 -16.18 -2.19
CA LYS A 115 -7.29 -15.86 -2.01
C LYS A 115 -7.07 -14.36 -1.87
N ALA A 116 -7.71 -13.56 -2.74
CA ALA A 116 -7.63 -12.10 -2.72
C ALA A 116 -8.06 -11.52 -1.37
N VAL A 117 -9.26 -11.89 -0.92
CA VAL A 117 -9.83 -11.37 0.32
C VAL A 117 -9.05 -11.84 1.55
N LYS A 118 -8.49 -13.05 1.53
CA LYS A 118 -7.62 -13.55 2.62
C LYS A 118 -6.31 -12.78 2.69
N ALA A 119 -5.67 -12.51 1.54
CA ALA A 119 -4.40 -11.79 1.48
C ALA A 119 -4.50 -10.35 2.01
N THR A 120 -5.67 -9.71 1.90
CA THR A 120 -5.89 -8.36 2.43
C THR A 120 -6.25 -8.33 3.92
N LYS A 121 -6.67 -9.46 4.50
CA LYS A 121 -7.04 -9.57 5.93
C LYS A 121 -5.86 -9.97 6.83
N ALA A 122 -4.74 -10.41 6.26
CA ALA A 122 -3.52 -10.76 6.97
C ALA A 122 -2.62 -9.54 7.14
#